data_AF-A0A1S1Z5R4-F1
#
_entry.id   AF-A0A1S1Z5R4-F1
#
_cell.length_a   1.000
_cell.length_b   1.000
_cell.length_c   1.000
_cell.angle_alpha   90.00
_cell.angle_beta   90.00
_cell.angle_gamma   90.00
#
_symmetry.space_group_name_H-M   'P 1'
#
loop_
_entity.id
_entity.type
_entity.pdbx_description
1 polymer ?
#
loop_
_entity_poly.entity_id
_entity_poly.type
_entity_poly.pdbx_seq_one_letter_code
_entity_poly.pdbx_strand_id
1 'polypeptide(L)'
;MIKKNKEGCCALCEKNTTLTFHHLIPKSNHKNKWFRKNFELKEMREKGIMVCRKCHSFIHKSHSEKELGKNLNSLEKLLEERQIKKYVDWAKKH
;
A
#
# COMPACT_ATOMS: atom_id res chain seq x y z
N MET A 1 -10.03 -16.06 -12.98
CA MET A 1 -10.05 -14.64 -13.39
C MET A 1 -8.61 -14.12 -13.44
N ILE A 2 -8.05 -13.95 -14.63
CA ILE A 2 -6.68 -13.43 -14.80
C ILE A 2 -6.72 -11.95 -14.39
N LYS A 3 -6.09 -11.58 -13.27
CA LYS A 3 -5.95 -10.17 -12.88
C LYS A 3 -5.11 -9.49 -13.96
N LYS A 4 -5.75 -8.75 -14.87
CA LYS A 4 -5.06 -7.89 -15.83
C LYS A 4 -4.21 -6.90 -15.03
N ASN A 5 -2.91 -7.03 -15.17
CA ASN A 5 -1.97 -6.03 -14.70
C ASN A 5 -2.30 -4.70 -15.41
N LYS A 6 -2.49 -3.63 -14.63
CA LYS A 6 -2.83 -2.31 -15.18
C LYS A 6 -1.55 -1.52 -15.37
N GLU A 7 -1.28 -1.06 -16.58
CA GLU A 7 -0.22 -0.10 -16.82
C GLU A 7 -0.65 1.29 -16.33
N GLY A 8 0.29 2.04 -15.76
CA GLY A 8 0.05 3.40 -15.31
C GLY A 8 1.15 3.90 -14.39
N CYS A 9 0.92 5.07 -13.81
CA CYS A 9 1.84 5.73 -12.90
C CYS A 9 1.72 5.18 -11.47
N CYS A 10 2.84 4.70 -10.90
CA CYS A 10 2.89 4.23 -9.53
C CYS A 10 2.61 5.36 -8.53
N ALA A 11 1.67 5.18 -7.61
CA ALA A 11 1.32 6.20 -6.61
C ALA A 11 2.47 6.56 -5.64
N LEU A 12 3.51 5.73 -5.54
CA LEU A 12 4.67 6.00 -4.69
C LEU A 12 5.86 6.54 -5.49
N CYS A 13 6.41 5.73 -6.41
CA CYS A 13 7.62 6.10 -7.15
C CYS A 13 7.36 6.81 -8.49
N GLU A 14 6.11 7.09 -8.83
CA GLU A 14 5.70 7.85 -10.04
C GLU A 14 6.15 7.25 -11.38
N LYS A 15 6.65 6.02 -11.38
CA LYS A 15 7.06 5.33 -12.60
C LYS A 15 5.87 4.77 -13.36
N ASN A 16 5.88 4.96 -14.67
CA ASN A 16 4.94 4.34 -15.58
C ASN A 16 5.33 2.88 -15.84
N THR A 17 4.58 1.95 -15.27
CA THR A 17 4.85 0.51 -15.38
C THR A 17 3.61 -0.32 -15.04
N THR A 18 3.75 -1.63 -15.01
CA THR A 18 2.73 -2.54 -14.49
C THR A 18 2.49 -2.31 -12.99
N LEU A 19 1.24 -2.02 -12.65
CA LEU A 19 0.79 -1.76 -11.29
C LEU A 19 -0.01 -2.92 -10.72
N THR A 20 0.03 -3.00 -9.40
CA THR A 20 -0.72 -3.92 -8.56
C THR A 20 -1.49 -3.13 -7.52
N PHE A 21 -2.69 -3.61 -7.15
CA PHE A 21 -3.48 -2.96 -6.12
C PHE A 21 -2.99 -3.38 -4.72
N HIS A 22 -2.54 -2.40 -3.93
CA HIS A 22 -2.16 -2.56 -2.54
C HIS A 22 -3.29 -2.07 -1.63
N HIS A 23 -3.72 -2.91 -0.67
CA HIS A 23 -4.74 -2.51 0.29
C HIS A 23 -4.07 -1.75 1.43
N LEU A 24 -4.52 -0.53 1.69
CA LEU A 24 -3.99 0.30 2.78
C LEU A 24 -4.32 -0.28 4.16
N ILE A 25 -5.43 -1.02 4.27
CA ILE A 25 -5.72 -1.91 5.41
C ILE A 25 -5.61 -3.35 4.90
N PRO A 26 -4.53 -4.08 5.25
CA PRO A 26 -4.31 -5.44 4.77
C PRO A 26 -5.49 -6.38 5.04
N LYS A 27 -5.76 -7.29 4.09
CA LYS A 27 -6.92 -8.20 4.15
C LYS A 27 -6.92 -9.11 5.38
N SER A 28 -5.74 -9.50 5.85
CA SER A 28 -5.57 -10.28 7.09
C SER A 28 -6.15 -9.57 8.31
N ASN A 29 -6.15 -8.22 8.31
CA ASN A 29 -6.68 -7.41 9.40
C ASN A 29 -8.21 -7.24 9.34
N HIS A 30 -8.89 -7.58 8.23
CA HIS A 30 -10.32 -7.30 8.07
C HIS A 30 -11.20 -8.06 9.07
N LYS A 31 -10.72 -9.20 9.58
CA LYS A 31 -11.40 -9.99 10.62
C LYS A 31 -11.00 -9.58 12.04
N ASN A 32 -9.96 -8.77 12.21
CA ASN A 32 -9.46 -8.38 13.51
C ASN A 32 -10.44 -7.42 14.22
N LYS A 33 -10.73 -7.69 15.49
CA LYS A 33 -11.72 -6.93 16.29
C LYS A 33 -11.40 -5.44 16.40
N TRP A 34 -10.12 -5.08 16.54
CA TRP A 34 -9.71 -3.67 16.63
C TRP A 34 -10.02 -2.95 15.31
N PHE A 35 -9.68 -3.55 14.17
CA PHE A 35 -9.94 -2.95 12.86
C PHE A 35 -11.44 -2.82 12.56
N ARG A 36 -12.24 -3.87 12.85
CA ARG A 36 -13.71 -3.82 12.68
C ARG A 36 -14.40 -2.78 13.58
N LYS A 37 -13.76 -2.38 14.69
CA LYS A 37 -14.27 -1.32 15.57
C LYS A 37 -13.93 0.08 15.06
N ASN A 38 -12.79 0.24 14.39
CA ASN A 38 -12.25 1.55 13.98
C ASN A 38 -12.51 1.89 12.51
N PHE A 39 -12.84 0.91 11.66
CA PHE A 39 -13.06 1.09 10.24
C PHE A 39 -14.27 0.29 9.75
N GLU A 40 -14.96 0.83 8.75
CA GLU A 40 -16.01 0.09 8.06
C GLU A 40 -15.42 -1.02 7.18
N LEU A 41 -16.18 -2.11 7.02
CA LEU A 41 -15.76 -3.23 6.17
C LEU A 41 -15.58 -2.82 4.70
N LYS A 42 -16.42 -1.89 4.21
CA LYS A 42 -16.30 -1.35 2.86
C LYS A 42 -15.00 -0.57 2.70
N GLU A 43 -14.70 0.35 3.64
CA GLU A 43 -13.44 1.10 3.64
C GLU A 43 -12.24 0.15 3.62
N MET A 44 -12.20 -0.84 4.51
CA MET A 44 -11.06 -1.78 4.57
C MET A 44 -10.83 -2.55 3.25
N ARG A 45 -11.91 -2.83 2.50
CA ARG A 45 -11.84 -3.61 1.25
C ARG A 45 -11.46 -2.76 0.05
N GLU A 46 -11.95 -1.53 0.00
CA GLU A 46 -11.83 -0.67 -1.19
C GLU A 46 -10.68 0.32 -1.09
N LYS A 47 -10.26 0.70 0.13
CA LYS A 47 -9.19 1.66 0.34
C LYS A 47 -7.84 1.04 0.01
N GLY A 48 -7.26 1.51 -1.10
CA GLY A 48 -5.99 1.03 -1.59
C GLY A 48 -5.39 1.96 -2.63
N ILE A 49 -4.17 1.64 -3.04
CA ILE A 49 -3.40 2.42 -4.02
C ILE A 49 -2.84 1.50 -5.10
N MET A 50 -2.68 2.04 -6.30
CA MET A 50 -2.00 1.35 -7.40
C MET A 50 -0.51 1.62 -7.32
N VAL A 51 0.27 0.56 -7.10
CA VAL A 51 1.73 0.65 -6.95
C VAL A 51 2.43 -0.40 -7.80
N CYS A 52 3.64 -0.08 -8.27
CA CYS A 52 4.45 -1.05 -8.99
C CYS A 52 4.86 -2.21 -8.07
N ARG A 53 5.21 -3.36 -8.66
CA ARG A 53 5.58 -4.56 -7.91
C ARG A 53 6.72 -4.31 -6.90
N LYS A 54 7.72 -3.52 -7.28
CA LYS A 54 8.87 -3.21 -6.40
C LYS A 54 8.44 -2.43 -5.16
N CYS A 55 7.65 -1.36 -5.33
CA CYS A 55 7.08 -0.59 -4.23
C CYS A 55 6.17 -1.46 -3.35
N HIS A 56 5.29 -2.26 -3.95
CA HIS A 56 4.41 -3.16 -3.21
C HIS A 56 5.20 -4.12 -2.30
N SER A 57 6.21 -4.79 -2.87
CA SER A 57 7.08 -5.68 -2.10
C SER A 57 7.84 -4.95 -1.00
N PHE A 58 8.28 -3.71 -1.24
CA PHE A 58 8.98 -2.93 -0.23
C PHE A 58 8.09 -2.58 0.97
N ILE A 59 6.83 -2.19 0.75
CA ILE A 59 5.88 -1.87 1.83
C ILE A 59 5.72 -3.06 2.78
N HIS A 60 5.44 -4.26 2.22
CA HIS A 60 5.25 -5.47 3.04
C HIS A 60 6.54 -6.05 3.63
N LYS A 61 7.71 -5.66 3.10
CA LYS A 61 9.01 -6.04 3.69
C LYS A 61 9.41 -5.09 4.83
N SER A 62 9.03 -3.82 4.76
CA SER A 62 9.42 -2.81 5.74
C SER A 62 8.54 -2.78 6.98
N HIS A 63 7.24 -3.08 6.84
CA HIS A 63 6.27 -2.97 7.94
C HIS A 63 5.37 -4.19 8.04
N SER A 64 4.97 -4.54 9.26
CA SER A 64 3.98 -5.58 9.49
C SER A 64 2.59 -5.14 9.02
N GLU A 65 1.72 -6.11 8.71
CA GLU A 65 0.35 -5.81 8.29
C GLU A 65 -0.41 -4.99 9.34
N LYS A 66 -0.15 -5.22 10.63
CA LYS A 66 -0.78 -4.45 11.73
C LYS A 66 -0.32 -3.00 11.74
N GLU A 67 0.97 -2.74 11.57
CA GLU A 67 1.52 -1.37 11.50
C GLU A 67 0.97 -0.63 10.28
N LEU A 68 0.93 -1.30 9.12
CA LEU A 68 0.35 -0.73 7.90
C LEU A 68 -1.10 -0.30 8.13
N GLY A 69 -1.93 -1.19 8.64
CA GLY A 69 -3.34 -0.88 8.86
C GLY A 69 -3.59 0.16 9.95
N LYS A 70 -2.76 0.23 11.00
CA LYS A 70 -2.98 1.16 12.12
C LYS A 70 -2.41 2.55 11.84
N ASN A 71 -1.18 2.59 11.35
CA ASN A 71 -0.35 3.79 11.36
C ASN A 71 -0.06 4.30 9.95
N LEU A 72 -0.11 3.45 8.92
CA LEU A 72 0.29 3.78 7.54
C LEU A 72 -0.82 3.48 6.53
N ASN A 73 -2.07 3.74 6.92
CA ASN A 73 -3.27 3.37 6.16
C ASN A 73 -3.77 4.45 5.18
N SER A 74 -2.87 5.32 4.73
CA SER A 74 -3.12 6.31 3.67
C SER A 74 -1.86 6.54 2.84
N LEU A 75 -2.00 7.09 1.63
CA LEU A 75 -0.85 7.39 0.77
C LEU A 75 0.08 8.41 1.43
N GLU A 76 -0.49 9.44 2.03
CA GLU A 76 0.22 10.52 2.71
C GLU A 76 1.08 9.95 3.84
N LYS A 77 0.50 9.10 4.69
CA LYS A 77 1.22 8.44 5.79
C LYS A 77 2.35 7.54 5.29
N LEU A 78 2.16 6.83 4.17
CA LEU A 78 3.23 6.03 3.56
C LEU A 78 4.37 6.92 3.05
N LEU A 79 4.06 8.08 2.45
CA LEU A 79 5.06 9.03 1.95
C LEU A 79 5.77 9.82 3.06
N GLU A 80 5.14 9.96 4.22
CA GLU A 80 5.72 10.59 5.41
C GLU A 80 6.59 9.62 6.23
N GLU A 81 6.35 8.30 6.14
CA GLU A 81 7.14 7.30 6.83
C GLU A 81 8.59 7.27 6.29
N ARG A 82 9.54 7.35 7.20
CA ARG A 82 10.96 7.58 6.92
C ARG A 82 11.57 6.50 6.02
N GLN A 83 11.30 5.22 6.28
CA GLN A 83 11.87 4.11 5.54
C GLN A 83 11.29 4.01 4.13
N ILE A 84 9.98 4.19 3.98
CA ILE A 84 9.27 4.21 2.70
C ILE A 84 9.69 5.42 1.87
N LYS A 85 9.71 6.62 2.46
CA LYS A 85 10.16 7.84 1.78
C LYS A 85 11.56 7.69 1.19
N LYS A 86 12.53 7.23 1.99
CA LYS A 86 13.91 6.99 1.53
C LYS A 86 13.97 6.04 0.34
N TYR A 87 13.17 4.97 0.38
CA TYR A 87 13.09 4.02 -0.72
C TYR A 87 12.45 4.63 -1.96
N VAL A 88 11.36 5.38 -1.80
CA VAL A 88 10.65 6.04 -2.90
C VAL A 88 11.56 7.03 -3.61
N ASP A 89 12.28 7.87 -2.86
CA ASP A 89 13.23 8.84 -3.41
C ASP A 89 14.35 8.17 -4.22
N TRP A 90 14.84 7.02 -3.77
CA TRP A 90 15.80 6.21 -4.51
C TRP A 90 15.17 5.57 -5.76
N ALA A 91 13.97 4.99 -5.64
CA ALA A 91 13.25 4.30 -6.70
C ALA A 91 12.76 5.23 -7.81
N LYS A 92 12.50 6.51 -7.51
CA LYS A 92 12.22 7.56 -8.50
C LYS A 92 13.41 7.75 -9.46
N LYS A 93 14.64 7.60 -8.96
CA LYS A 93 15.89 7.82 -9.70
C LYS A 93 16.40 6.57 -10.45
N HIS A 94 16.00 5.36 -10.03
CA HIS A 94 16.55 4.07 -10.52
C HIS A 94 15.46 3.08 -10.89
#